data_AF-A0A7J6LHA6-F1
#
_entry.id   AF-A0A7J6LHA6-F1
#
_cell.length_a   1.000
_cell.length_b   1.000
_cell.length_c   1.000
_cell.angle_alpha   90.00
_cell.angle_beta   90.00
_cell.angle_gamma   90.00
#
_symmetry.space_group_name_H-M   'P 1'
#
loop_
_entity.id
_entity.type
_entity.pdbx_description
1 polymer ?
#
loop_
_entity_poly.entity_id
_entity_poly.type
_entity_poly.pdbx_seq_one_letter_code
_entity_poly.pdbx_strand_id
1 'polypeptide(L)'
;MNDLSEQYPEKLGGSVASLDIKGCPVFAKKPFTMMTEEVRAHLDTHCRGRDQFILCGIEAHVCIMQTALDILTERPDATLFLVTDGVSASRLLDRSAAFERLSRAGAVMTTSESILFDMMRTKDHPRFKEISAIARTINQRTPHETQLSSL
;
A
#
# COMPACT_ATOMS: atom_id res chain seq x y z
N MET A 1 6.72 -1.64 -10.49
CA MET A 1 7.93 -1.62 -9.66
C MET A 1 7.44 -1.73 -8.24
N ASN A 2 8.05 -2.60 -7.45
CA ASN A 2 7.66 -2.81 -6.06
C ASN A 2 8.83 -2.27 -5.25
N ASP A 3 8.59 -1.22 -4.48
CA ASP A 3 9.59 -0.53 -3.66
C ASP A 3 9.22 -0.71 -2.19
N LEU A 4 10.23 -0.81 -1.32
CA LEU A 4 10.04 -1.03 0.10
C LEU A 4 10.76 0.04 0.91
N SER A 5 10.14 0.52 1.98
CA SER A 5 10.79 1.41 2.94
C SER A 5 10.85 0.78 4.33
N GLU A 6 11.96 0.98 5.04
CA GLU A 6 12.13 0.53 6.43
C GLU A 6 12.30 1.72 7.35
N GLN A 7 11.41 1.87 8.34
CA GLN A 7 11.49 2.94 9.33
C GLN A 7 12.54 2.59 10.38
N TYR A 8 13.63 3.36 10.43
CA TYR A 8 14.71 3.26 11.40
C TYR A 8 15.11 1.80 11.74
N PRO A 9 15.56 1.01 10.74
CA PRO A 9 15.71 -0.43 10.87
C PRO A 9 16.72 -0.84 11.94
N GLU A 10 17.68 0.03 12.28
CA GLU A 10 18.65 -0.24 13.36
C GLU A 10 17.98 -0.36 14.74
N LYS A 11 16.78 0.23 14.91
CA LYS A 11 16.02 0.16 16.16
C LYS A 11 14.72 -0.62 16.06
N LEU A 12 14.04 -0.58 14.92
CA LEU A 12 12.74 -1.23 14.74
C LEU A 12 12.86 -2.62 14.07
N GLY A 13 14.05 -2.99 13.61
CA GLY A 13 14.27 -4.18 12.81
C GLY A 13 13.93 -3.95 11.34
N GLY A 14 14.41 -4.86 10.50
CA GLY A 14 14.06 -4.89 9.08
C GLY A 14 12.67 -5.48 8.83
N SER A 15 12.30 -5.54 7.56
CA SER A 15 11.04 -6.10 7.09
C SER A 15 10.91 -7.58 7.45
N VAL A 16 9.68 -8.03 7.72
CA VAL A 16 9.42 -9.41 8.15
C VAL A 16 9.84 -10.43 7.08
N ALA A 17 10.44 -11.54 7.53
CA ALA A 17 10.97 -12.58 6.63
C ALA A 17 9.89 -13.27 5.76
N SER A 18 8.61 -13.15 6.12
CA SER A 18 7.49 -13.69 5.33
C SER A 18 7.20 -12.87 4.06
N LEU A 19 7.75 -11.67 3.93
CA LEU A 19 7.70 -10.89 2.69
C LEU A 19 8.88 -11.27 1.80
N ASP A 20 8.60 -11.82 0.62
CA ASP A 20 9.63 -12.03 -0.40
C ASP A 20 9.98 -10.71 -1.08
N ILE A 21 11.07 -10.11 -0.64
CA ILE A 21 11.57 -8.81 -1.10
C ILE A 21 12.76 -8.95 -2.06
N LYS A 22 12.99 -10.14 -2.61
CA LYS A 22 14.16 -10.40 -3.46
C LYS A 22 14.09 -9.56 -4.75
N GLY A 23 15.09 -8.71 -4.97
CA GLY A 23 15.13 -7.80 -6.12
C GLY A 23 14.28 -6.52 -5.96
N CYS A 24 13.67 -6.31 -4.78
CA CYS A 24 12.99 -5.08 -4.42
C CYS A 24 14.00 -4.02 -3.93
N PRO A 25 14.00 -2.78 -4.44
CA PRO A 25 14.71 -1.68 -3.81
C PRO A 25 14.20 -1.45 -2.38
N VAL A 26 15.13 -1.37 -1.42
CA VAL A 26 14.82 -1.15 0.00
C VAL A 26 15.44 0.17 0.46
N PHE A 27 14.60 1.08 0.96
CA PHE A 27 15.00 2.42 1.40
C PHE A 27 14.86 2.55 2.92
N ALA A 28 15.99 2.62 3.63
CA ALA A 28 15.99 2.92 5.06
C ALA A 28 15.68 4.40 5.28
N LYS A 29 14.78 4.72 6.21
CA LYS A 29 14.35 6.10 6.45
C LYS A 29 14.11 6.42 7.92
N LYS A 30 14.30 7.68 8.28
CA LYS A 30 13.88 8.27 9.55
C LYS A 30 12.64 9.16 9.41
N PRO A 31 12.43 9.91 8.31
CA PRO A 31 11.15 10.58 8.06
C PRO A 31 10.00 9.58 7.98
N PHE A 32 8.82 9.97 8.46
CA PHE A 32 7.64 9.11 8.41
C PHE A 32 7.15 8.89 6.98
N THR A 33 7.18 9.93 6.13
CA THR A 33 6.91 9.79 4.69
C THR A 33 7.94 8.88 4.01
N MET A 34 7.49 8.08 3.05
CA MET A 34 8.37 7.32 2.14
C MET A 34 8.93 8.21 1.03
N MET A 35 8.35 9.40 0.79
CA MET A 35 8.84 10.36 -0.20
C MET A 35 10.09 11.08 0.33
N THR A 36 11.17 10.33 0.50
CA THR A 36 12.51 10.88 0.77
C THR A 36 13.13 11.37 -0.54
N GLU A 37 14.21 12.15 -0.45
CA GLU A 37 14.95 12.58 -1.66
C GLU A 37 15.42 11.39 -2.50
N GLU A 38 15.88 10.33 -1.84
CA GLU A 38 16.31 9.10 -2.51
C GLU A 38 15.16 8.41 -3.25
N VAL A 39 13.98 8.31 -2.63
CA VAL A 39 12.79 7.72 -3.28
C VAL A 39 12.29 8.61 -4.41
N ARG A 40 12.30 9.94 -4.26
CA ARG A 40 11.94 10.86 -5.36
C ARG A 40 12.86 10.65 -6.57
N ALA A 41 14.17 10.64 -6.35
CA ALA A 41 15.16 10.42 -7.40
C ALA A 41 14.99 9.03 -8.04
N HIS A 42 14.69 7.99 -7.25
CA HIS A 42 14.41 6.66 -7.74
C HIS A 42 13.18 6.63 -8.65
N LEU A 43 12.07 7.21 -8.22
CA LEU A 43 10.83 7.31 -9.00
C LEU A 43 11.06 8.10 -10.31
N ASP A 44 11.76 9.23 -10.24
CA ASP A 44 12.06 10.05 -11.41
C ASP A 44 13.01 9.37 -12.40
N THR A 45 13.79 8.40 -11.95
CA THR A 45 14.72 7.65 -12.81
C THR A 45 14.06 6.42 -13.42
N HIS A 46 13.34 5.64 -12.61
CA HIS A 46 12.89 4.30 -12.99
C HIS A 46 11.38 4.18 -13.27
N CYS A 47 10.60 5.15 -12.83
CA CYS A 47 9.14 5.14 -12.95
C CYS A 47 8.61 6.26 -13.86
N ARG A 48 9.44 6.83 -14.74
CA ARG A 48 9.01 7.85 -15.71
C ARG A 48 7.79 7.37 -16.51
N GLY A 49 6.78 8.23 -16.60
CA GLY A 49 5.53 7.94 -17.31
C GLY A 49 4.57 7.01 -16.56
N ARG A 50 4.87 6.65 -15.30
CA ARG A 50 3.93 5.97 -14.41
C ARG A 50 3.32 7.00 -13.45
N ASP A 51 2.00 7.03 -13.39
CA ASP A 51 1.18 7.95 -12.59
C ASP A 51 0.37 7.21 -11.50
N GLN A 52 0.35 5.88 -11.52
CA GLN A 52 -0.39 5.07 -10.56
C GLN A 52 0.49 4.61 -9.40
N PHE A 53 0.04 4.91 -8.18
CA PHE A 53 0.68 4.48 -6.94
C PHE A 53 -0.24 3.51 -6.19
N ILE A 54 0.30 2.37 -5.77
CA ILE A 54 -0.40 1.40 -4.94
C ILE A 54 0.29 1.39 -3.58
N LEU A 55 -0.42 1.81 -2.54
CA LEU A 55 0.16 2.01 -1.21
C LEU A 55 -0.45 1.03 -0.20
N CYS A 56 0.42 0.32 0.51
CA CYS A 56 0.08 -0.58 1.61
C CYS A 56 1.15 -0.51 2.72
N GLY A 57 0.85 -1.08 3.89
CA GLY A 57 1.79 -1.16 5.03
C GLY A 57 1.28 -0.48 6.31
N ILE A 58 2.22 -0.07 7.16
CA ILE A 58 1.94 0.49 8.49
C ILE A 58 2.86 1.69 8.79
N GLU A 59 2.48 2.60 9.68
CA GLU A 59 1.16 2.76 10.30
C GLU A 59 0.26 3.68 9.48
N ALA A 60 -1.04 3.35 9.40
CA ALA A 60 -2.04 4.05 8.60
C ALA A 60 -2.00 5.57 8.80
N HIS A 61 -2.00 6.02 10.05
CA HIS A 61 -2.09 7.43 10.45
C HIS A 61 -0.72 8.13 10.56
N VAL A 62 0.38 7.44 10.28
CA VAL A 62 1.74 8.01 10.39
C VAL A 62 2.43 7.93 9.04
N CYS A 63 3.11 6.82 8.75
CA CYS A 63 3.91 6.67 7.54
C CYS A 63 3.05 6.64 6.28
N ILE A 64 1.95 5.89 6.30
CA ILE A 64 1.08 5.75 5.13
C ILE A 64 0.39 7.08 4.81
N MET A 65 -0.20 7.73 5.81
CA MET A 65 -0.88 9.01 5.62
C MET A 65 0.06 10.11 5.13
N GLN A 66 1.25 10.26 5.72
CA GLN A 66 2.19 11.30 5.26
C GLN A 66 2.69 11.01 3.84
N THR A 67 3.00 9.75 3.52
CA THR A 67 3.39 9.35 2.16
C THR A 67 2.30 9.64 1.14
N ALA A 68 1.06 9.29 1.45
CA ALA A 68 -0.09 9.51 0.59
C ALA A 68 -0.32 11.00 0.30
N LEU A 69 -0.25 11.84 1.34
CA LEU A 69 -0.43 13.29 1.20
C LEU A 69 0.69 13.93 0.38
N ASP A 70 1.94 13.49 0.57
CA ASP A 70 3.07 13.97 -0.24
C ASP A 70 2.90 13.57 -1.71
N ILE A 71 2.52 12.32 -2.00
CA ILE A 71 2.25 11.87 -3.38
C ILE A 71 1.15 12.74 -4.02
N LEU A 72 0.01 12.91 -3.33
CA LEU A 72 -1.12 13.68 -3.84
C LEU A 72 -0.79 15.18 -4.03
N THR A 73 0.18 15.72 -3.27
CA THR A 73 0.59 17.13 -3.36
C THR A 73 1.68 17.34 -4.41
N GLU A 74 2.69 16.47 -4.45
CA GLU A 74 3.88 16.62 -5.29
C GLU A 74 3.69 16.06 -6.71
N ARG A 75 2.71 15.16 -6.91
CA ARG A 75 2.45 14.48 -8.18
C ARG A 75 0.98 14.72 -8.59
N PRO A 76 0.64 15.89 -9.15
CA PRO A 76 -0.76 16.26 -9.41
C PRO A 76 -1.49 15.34 -10.41
N ASP A 77 -0.75 14.69 -11.30
CA ASP A 77 -1.31 13.73 -12.27
C ASP A 77 -1.41 12.30 -11.70
N ALA A 78 -0.96 12.08 -10.45
CA ALA A 78 -0.92 10.75 -9.87
C ALA A 78 -2.30 10.27 -9.41
N THR A 79 -2.60 8.99 -9.66
CA THR A 79 -3.70 8.28 -9.01
C THR A 79 -3.15 7.41 -7.89
N LEU A 80 -3.55 7.72 -6.65
CA LEU A 80 -3.15 6.96 -5.47
C LEU A 80 -4.23 5.95 -5.07
N PHE A 81 -3.91 4.66 -5.13
CA PHE A 81 -4.72 3.56 -4.66
C PHE A 81 -4.25 3.11 -3.27
N LEU A 82 -5.09 3.27 -2.25
CA LEU A 82 -4.83 2.81 -0.89
C LEU A 82 -5.45 1.42 -0.70
N VAL A 83 -4.62 0.39 -0.48
CA VAL A 83 -5.07 -1.00 -0.31
C VAL A 83 -5.50 -1.22 1.14
N THR A 84 -6.78 -1.04 1.43
CA THR A 84 -7.31 -0.93 2.79
C THR A 84 -7.12 -2.21 3.63
N ASP A 85 -7.21 -3.39 3.03
CA ASP A 85 -6.91 -4.71 3.62
C ASP A 85 -5.40 -5.02 3.70
N GLY A 86 -4.56 -4.16 3.13
CA GLY A 86 -3.11 -4.16 3.26
C GLY A 86 -2.56 -3.02 4.14
N VAL A 87 -3.42 -2.20 4.75
CA VAL A 87 -3.03 -1.07 5.61
C VAL A 87 -3.61 -1.21 7.00
N SER A 88 -2.76 -1.06 8.02
CA SER A 88 -3.17 -1.19 9.42
C SER A 88 -2.54 -0.14 10.34
N ALA A 89 -3.02 -0.08 11.58
CA ALA A 89 -2.48 0.71 12.68
C ALA A 89 -2.71 -0.02 14.00
N SER A 90 -1.96 0.36 15.03
CA SER A 90 -2.07 -0.23 16.38
C SER A 90 -3.47 -0.03 17.02
N ARG A 91 -4.22 0.99 16.60
CA ARG A 91 -5.58 1.28 17.08
C ARG A 91 -6.53 1.46 15.90
N LEU A 92 -7.73 0.89 16.00
CA LEU A 92 -8.77 0.99 14.97
C LEU A 92 -9.20 2.43 14.69
N LEU A 93 -9.32 3.27 15.73
CA LEU A 93 -9.65 4.69 15.58
C LEU A 93 -8.64 5.44 14.70
N ASP A 94 -7.35 5.16 14.91
CA ASP A 94 -6.31 5.84 14.15
C ASP A 94 -6.31 5.38 12.68
N ARG A 95 -6.58 4.08 12.45
CA ARG A 95 -6.78 3.53 11.09
C ARG A 95 -7.98 4.17 10.39
N SER A 96 -9.15 4.21 11.04
CA SER A 96 -10.38 4.73 10.42
C SER A 96 -10.29 6.23 10.14
N ALA A 97 -9.74 7.01 11.07
CA ALA A 97 -9.53 8.44 10.88
C ALA A 97 -8.55 8.74 9.72
N ALA A 98 -7.49 7.93 9.58
CA ALA A 98 -6.57 8.04 8.46
C ALA A 98 -7.26 7.73 7.12
N PHE A 99 -8.06 6.68 7.04
CA PHE A 99 -8.79 6.32 5.82
C PHE A 99 -9.79 7.41 5.40
N GLU A 100 -10.56 7.96 6.35
CA GLU A 100 -11.47 9.07 6.06
C GLU A 100 -10.73 10.28 5.52
N ARG A 101 -9.61 10.66 6.16
CA ARG A 101 -8.79 11.79 5.72
C ARG A 101 -8.21 11.57 4.33
N LEU A 102 -7.65 10.39 4.06
CA LEU A 102 -7.03 10.08 2.77
C LEU A 102 -8.04 10.00 1.63
N SER A 103 -9.22 9.43 1.90
CA SER A 103 -10.34 9.45 0.95
C SER A 103 -10.72 10.89 0.57
N ARG A 104 -10.87 11.79 1.55
CA ARG A 104 -11.14 13.22 1.30
C ARG A 104 -9.99 13.96 0.59
N ALA A 105 -8.76 13.49 0.76
CA ALA A 105 -7.60 14.06 0.07
C ALA A 105 -7.48 13.62 -1.40
N GLY A 106 -8.28 12.65 -1.85
CA GLY A 106 -8.30 12.18 -3.24
C GLY A 106 -7.68 10.79 -3.46
N ALA A 107 -7.32 10.06 -2.40
CA ALA A 107 -6.89 8.67 -2.54
C ALA A 107 -8.09 7.76 -2.85
N VAL A 108 -7.91 6.85 -3.80
CA VAL A 108 -8.89 5.80 -4.13
C VAL A 108 -8.76 4.68 -3.10
N MET A 109 -9.78 4.52 -2.26
CA MET A 109 -9.86 3.40 -1.32
C MET A 109 -10.20 2.13 -2.08
N THR A 110 -9.34 1.11 -2.01
CA THR A 110 -9.53 -0.18 -2.70
C THR A 110 -9.12 -1.35 -1.81
N THR A 111 -9.20 -2.56 -2.32
CA THR A 111 -8.73 -3.79 -1.68
C THR A 111 -7.73 -4.53 -2.56
N SER A 112 -6.98 -5.45 -1.97
CA SER A 112 -6.00 -6.26 -2.69
C SER A 112 -6.66 -7.11 -3.78
N GLU A 113 -7.86 -7.64 -3.55
CA GLU A 113 -8.61 -8.36 -4.58
C GLU A 113 -9.09 -7.44 -5.70
N SER A 114 -9.69 -6.28 -5.34
CA SER A 114 -10.22 -5.33 -6.34
C SER A 114 -9.12 -4.89 -7.30
N ILE A 115 -7.95 -4.51 -6.76
CA ILE A 115 -6.88 -3.99 -7.61
C ILE A 115 -6.29 -5.05 -8.54
N LEU A 116 -6.24 -6.32 -8.09
CA LEU A 116 -5.80 -7.44 -8.92
C LEU A 116 -6.73 -7.67 -10.11
N PHE A 117 -8.04 -7.60 -9.91
CA PHE A 117 -9.01 -7.74 -11.00
C PHE A 117 -9.09 -6.49 -11.88
N ASP A 118 -8.95 -5.29 -11.30
CA ASP A 118 -8.88 -4.03 -12.04
C ASP A 118 -7.73 -4.02 -13.05
N MET A 119 -6.57 -4.60 -12.70
CA MET A 119 -5.43 -4.72 -13.61
C MET A 119 -5.70 -5.66 -14.80
N MET A 120 -6.50 -6.71 -14.61
CA MET A 120 -6.77 -7.69 -15.67
C MET A 120 -7.85 -7.27 -16.64
N ARG A 121 -8.82 -6.44 -16.18
CA ARG A 121 -10.00 -5.93 -16.92
C ARG A 121 -10.99 -6.98 -17.45
N THR A 122 -10.55 -8.18 -17.78
CA THR A 122 -11.36 -9.28 -18.31
C THR A 122 -10.88 -10.63 -17.79
N LYS A 123 -11.82 -11.59 -17.69
CA LYS A 123 -11.52 -13.01 -17.40
C LYS A 123 -10.68 -13.69 -18.50
N ASP A 124 -10.66 -13.12 -19.70
CA ASP A 124 -9.92 -13.65 -20.85
C ASP A 124 -8.44 -13.23 -20.81
N HIS A 125 -8.01 -12.48 -19.78
CA HIS A 125 -6.62 -12.08 -19.60
C HIS A 125 -5.72 -13.34 -19.51
N PRO A 126 -4.57 -13.39 -20.20
CA PRO A 126 -3.71 -14.58 -20.24
C PRO A 126 -3.31 -15.12 -18.86
N ARG A 127 -3.21 -14.23 -17.87
CA ARG A 127 -2.84 -14.56 -16.48
C ARG A 127 -4.01 -14.71 -15.51
N PHE A 128 -5.25 -14.76 -16.00
CA PHE A 128 -6.44 -14.81 -15.14
C PHE A 128 -6.41 -15.96 -14.14
N LYS A 129 -6.02 -17.17 -14.59
CA LYS A 129 -5.96 -18.35 -13.70
C LYS A 129 -4.96 -18.17 -12.55
N GLU A 130 -3.79 -17.57 -12.82
CA GLU A 130 -2.77 -17.29 -11.81
C GLU A 130 -3.29 -16.28 -10.78
N ILE A 131 -3.83 -15.15 -11.25
CA ILE A 131 -4.31 -14.09 -10.36
C ILE A 131 -5.56 -14.53 -9.58
N SER A 132 -6.47 -15.27 -10.21
CA SER A 132 -7.64 -15.83 -9.53
C SER A 132 -7.24 -16.81 -8.41
N ALA A 133 -6.16 -17.59 -8.59
CA ALA A 133 -5.62 -18.44 -7.54
C ALA A 133 -5.10 -17.60 -6.35
N ILE A 134 -4.42 -16.49 -6.61
CA ILE A 134 -3.97 -15.54 -5.57
C ILE A 134 -5.17 -14.92 -4.85
N ALA A 135 -6.18 -14.44 -5.58
CA ALA A 135 -7.40 -13.85 -5.01
C ALA A 135 -8.14 -14.80 -4.05
N ARG A 136 -8.16 -16.10 -4.33
CA ARG A 136 -8.74 -17.10 -3.41
C ARG A 136 -8.00 -17.18 -2.07
N THR A 137 -6.68 -16.93 -2.05
CA THR A 137 -5.91 -16.93 -0.80
C THR A 137 -6.23 -15.74 0.10
N ILE A 138 -6.67 -14.62 -0.48
CA ILE A 138 -7.10 -13.42 0.26
C ILE A 138 -8.40 -13.74 1.02
N ASN A 139 -9.38 -14.33 0.33
CA ASN A 139 -10.69 -14.69 0.88
C ASN A 139 -10.66 -15.76 1.99
N GLN A 140 -9.55 -16.48 2.15
CA GLN A 140 -9.39 -17.52 3.17
C GLN A 140 -8.81 -16.98 4.48
N ARG A 141 -8.36 -15.72 4.53
CA ARG A 141 -7.73 -15.10 5.70
C ARG A 141 -8.70 -14.37 6.64
N THR A 142 -10.01 -14.46 6.41
CA THR A 142 -11.06 -13.88 7.27
C THR A 142 -11.62 -14.90 8.28
N PRO A 143 -11.01 -15.04 9.47
CA PRO A 143 -11.79 -15.41 10.66
C PRO A 143 -11.87 -14.32 11.74
N HIS A 144 -11.09 -13.23 11.68
CA HIS A 144 -10.95 -12.34 12.85
C HIS A 144 -11.89 -11.12 12.92
N GLU A 145 -12.71 -10.85 11.90
CA GLU A 145 -13.67 -9.73 11.94
C GLU A 145 -15.12 -10.14 12.26
N THR A 146 -15.43 -11.43 12.38
CA THR A 146 -16.81 -11.92 12.63
C THR A 146 -17.26 -11.80 14.11
N GLN A 147 -16.51 -11.16 15.00
CA GLN A 147 -16.91 -10.96 16.40
C GLN A 147 -17.40 -9.55 16.76
N LEU A 148 -17.66 -8.68 15.78
CA LEU A 148 -18.12 -7.30 16.07
C LEU A 148 -19.54 -6.97 15.58
N SER A 149 -20.34 -7.97 15.16
CA SER A 149 -21.77 -7.78 14.87
C SER A 149 -22.70 -8.20 16.02
N SER A 150 -22.20 -8.26 17.26
CA SER A 150 -23.00 -8.64 18.43
C SER A 150 -22.80 -7.69 19.62
N LEU A 151 -22.77 -6.39 19.37
CA LEU A 151 -23.06 -5.35 20.36
C LEU A 151 -24.06 -4.35 19.79
#